data_AF-A0A4R8UIY3-F1
#
_entry.id   AF-A0A4R8UIY3-F1
#
_cell.length_a   1.000
_cell.length_b   1.000
_cell.length_c   1.000
_cell.angle_alpha   90.00
_cell.angle_beta   90.00
_cell.angle_gamma   90.00
#
_symmetry.space_group_name_H-M   'P 1'
#
loop_
_entity.id
_entity.type
_entity.pdbx_description
1 polymer ?
#
loop_
_entity_poly.entity_id
_entity_poly.type
_entity_poly.pdbx_seq_one_letter_code
_entity_poly.pdbx_strand_id
1 'polypeptide(L)'
;MSDTGADKDASAEIRASAEDDTAGPRQPIVRQRGARRARLLPAPNTDPSPDVPIEREEGGTAPSAEGSRGENDDRLRRDRPPHW
;
A
#
# COMPACT_ATOMS: atom_id res chain seq x y z
N MET A 1 4.26 -29.28 -41.35
CA MET A 1 5.66 -28.90 -41.16
C MET A 1 5.82 -28.49 -39.70
N SER A 2 6.73 -29.17 -39.03
CA SER A 2 7.01 -29.20 -37.60
C SER A 2 7.42 -27.84 -37.03
N ASP A 3 7.18 -27.63 -35.72
CA ASP A 3 8.17 -26.99 -34.82
C ASP A 3 7.75 -27.23 -33.35
N THR A 4 8.42 -28.12 -32.60
CA THR A 4 9.56 -27.88 -31.69
C THR A 4 9.16 -26.96 -30.51
N GLY A 5 8.96 -27.47 -29.30
CA GLY A 5 9.98 -27.74 -28.28
C GLY A 5 9.58 -26.94 -27.03
N ALA A 6 9.40 -27.52 -25.84
CA ALA A 6 10.49 -27.72 -24.87
C ALA A 6 11.39 -26.47 -24.85
N ASP A 7 11.37 -25.60 -23.84
CA ASP A 7 11.64 -25.88 -22.43
C ASP A 7 11.09 -24.72 -21.57
N LYS A 8 10.30 -25.02 -20.53
CA LYS A 8 9.66 -23.99 -19.68
C LYS A 8 10.21 -23.92 -18.25
N ASP A 9 11.33 -24.57 -17.97
CA ASP A 9 11.75 -24.86 -16.59
C ASP A 9 13.07 -24.20 -16.14
N ALA A 10 13.65 -23.26 -16.89
CA ALA A 10 14.98 -22.71 -16.55
C ALA A 10 15.07 -21.18 -16.47
N SER A 11 13.99 -20.46 -16.13
CA SER A 11 14.00 -18.98 -16.11
C SER A 11 13.65 -18.32 -14.77
N ALA A 12 13.49 -19.10 -13.69
CA ALA A 12 13.01 -18.56 -12.40
C ALA A 12 14.11 -18.06 -11.44
N GLU A 13 15.39 -18.28 -11.71
CA GLU A 13 16.45 -17.88 -10.77
C GLU A 13 17.34 -16.78 -11.34
N ILE A 14 17.30 -15.63 -10.65
CA ILE A 14 18.32 -14.56 -10.67
C ILE A 14 18.24 -13.58 -11.86
N ARG A 15 17.16 -12.79 -11.94
CA ARG A 15 17.14 -11.52 -12.71
C ARG A 15 16.70 -10.30 -11.89
N ALA A 16 16.88 -10.33 -10.57
CA ALA A 16 16.33 -9.32 -9.66
C ALA A 16 17.37 -8.38 -9.03
N SER A 17 18.42 -7.96 -9.73
CA SER A 17 19.43 -7.07 -9.10
C SER A 17 20.09 -6.01 -9.97
N ALA A 18 19.58 -5.73 -11.18
CA ALA A 18 20.20 -4.71 -12.05
C ALA A 18 19.28 -3.56 -12.49
N GLU A 19 17.97 -3.60 -12.23
CA GLU A 19 17.04 -2.55 -12.70
C GLU A 19 16.82 -1.42 -11.68
N ASP A 20 17.25 -1.59 -10.41
CA ASP A 20 17.06 -0.63 -9.31
C ASP A 20 18.05 0.56 -9.37
N ASP A 21 19.11 0.48 -10.18
CA ASP A 21 20.16 1.52 -10.25
C ASP A 21 19.76 2.73 -11.11
N THR A 22 18.73 2.59 -11.95
CA THR A 22 18.19 3.67 -12.78
C THR A 22 17.25 4.62 -12.03
N ALA A 23 16.94 4.33 -10.75
CA ALA A 23 15.89 4.98 -9.96
C ALA A 23 16.41 6.03 -8.96
N GLY A 24 17.40 6.86 -9.33
CA GLY A 24 17.86 7.97 -8.48
C GLY A 24 18.40 7.58 -7.10
N PRO A 25 18.79 8.55 -6.24
CA PRO A 25 19.28 8.24 -4.90
C PRO A 25 18.16 7.66 -4.03
N ARG A 26 18.50 6.64 -3.23
CA ARG A 26 17.57 6.03 -2.28
C ARG A 26 17.03 7.04 -1.27
N GLN A 27 15.74 6.92 -0.95
CA GLN A 27 15.07 7.75 0.05
C GLN A 27 15.69 7.54 1.45
N PRO A 28 16.07 8.62 2.17
CA PRO A 28 16.74 8.47 3.46
C PRO A 28 15.76 8.09 4.59
N ILE A 29 16.30 7.40 5.60
CA ILE A 29 15.55 6.93 6.78
C ILE A 29 16.06 7.57 8.08
N VAL A 30 15.16 7.80 9.03
CA VAL A 30 15.47 8.29 10.38
C VAL A 30 14.98 7.29 11.43
N ARG A 31 15.85 6.96 12.38
CA ARG A 31 15.48 6.13 13.54
C ARG A 31 14.64 6.96 14.50
N GLN A 32 13.40 6.53 14.76
CA GLN A 32 12.54 7.19 15.73
C GLN A 32 12.83 6.64 17.14
N ARG A 33 13.18 7.54 18.08
CA ARG A 33 13.43 7.16 19.47
C ARG A 33 12.18 6.49 20.07
N GLY A 34 12.35 5.33 20.69
CA GLY A 34 11.26 4.58 21.32
C GLY A 34 10.37 3.78 20.36
N ALA A 35 10.56 3.89 19.04
CA ALA A 35 9.86 3.08 18.06
C ALA A 35 10.74 1.93 17.57
N ARG A 36 10.12 0.77 17.30
CA ARG A 36 10.81 -0.37 16.66
C ARG A 36 11.07 -0.14 15.18
N ARG A 37 10.25 0.69 14.52
CA ARG A 37 10.31 0.98 13.09
C ARG A 37 10.99 2.33 12.85
N ALA A 38 11.81 2.40 11.80
CA ALA A 38 12.32 3.66 11.27
C ALA A 38 11.23 4.39 10.48
N ARG A 39 11.38 5.71 10.33
CA ARG A 39 10.54 6.53 9.45
C ARG A 39 11.32 6.89 8.20
N LEU A 40 10.62 6.96 7.07
CA LEU A 40 11.15 7.52 5.84
C LEU A 40 11.08 9.05 5.92
N LEU A 41 12.12 9.74 5.45
CA LEU A 41 12.04 11.17 5.15
C LEU A 41 11.26 11.38 3.85
N PRO A 42 10.65 12.56 3.62
CA PRO A 42 9.99 12.86 2.35
C PRO A 42 10.87 12.53 1.15
N ALA A 43 10.25 12.03 0.08
CA ALA A 43 10.96 11.84 -1.17
C ALA A 43 11.49 13.19 -1.68
N PRO A 44 12.70 13.25 -2.25
CA PRO A 44 13.23 14.48 -2.82
C PRO A 44 12.26 15.08 -3.84
N ASN A 45 12.13 16.40 -3.86
CA ASN A 45 11.30 17.15 -4.81
C ASN A 45 9.80 16.76 -4.81
N THR A 46 9.28 16.18 -3.72
CA THR A 46 7.88 15.79 -3.56
C THR A 46 7.27 16.51 -2.35
N ASP A 47 5.98 16.89 -2.42
CA ASP A 47 5.23 17.40 -1.28
C ASP A 47 4.71 16.23 -0.41
N PRO A 48 5.12 16.11 0.87
CA PRO A 48 4.62 15.08 1.77
C PRO A 48 3.28 15.44 2.43
N SER A 49 2.77 16.65 2.22
CA SER A 49 1.53 17.12 2.83
C SER A 49 0.34 16.35 2.24
N PRO A 50 -0.63 15.91 3.05
CA PRO A 50 -1.84 15.31 2.52
C PRO A 50 -2.60 16.35 1.70
N ASP A 51 -3.15 15.94 0.55
CA ASP A 51 -4.04 16.80 -0.22
C ASP A 51 -5.24 17.22 0.62
N VAL A 52 -5.64 18.49 0.49
CA VAL A 52 -6.85 18.98 1.14
C VAL A 52 -8.04 18.16 0.64
N PRO A 53 -8.93 17.70 1.53
CA PRO A 53 -10.15 17.02 1.10
C PRO A 53 -10.92 17.95 0.17
N ILE A 54 -11.00 17.58 -1.11
CA ILE A 54 -11.88 18.25 -2.05
C ILE A 54 -13.32 17.87 -1.69
N GLU A 55 -14.12 18.88 -1.36
CA GLU A 55 -15.57 18.74 -1.18
C GLU A 55 -16.17 18.36 -2.54
N ARG A 56 -16.26 17.05 -2.79
CA ARG A 56 -17.02 16.53 -3.93
C ARG A 56 -18.49 16.82 -3.66
N GLU A 57 -19.16 17.40 -4.65
CA GLU A 57 -20.62 17.65 -4.68
C GLU A 57 -21.42 16.38 -4.34
N GLU A 58 -20.80 15.21 -4.53
CA GLU A 58 -21.25 13.91 -4.08
C GLU A 58 -20.07 13.16 -3.40
N GLY A 59 -20.01 13.13 -2.07
CA GLY A 59 -19.25 12.11 -1.32
C GLY A 59 -17.76 12.40 -1.04
N GLY A 60 -17.43 13.55 -0.45
CA GLY A 60 -16.08 13.89 0.03
C GLY A 60 -15.77 13.59 1.51
N THR A 61 -16.74 13.10 2.28
CA THR A 61 -16.52 12.66 3.68
C THR A 61 -16.29 11.15 3.65
N ALA A 62 -15.12 10.68 4.11
CA ALA A 62 -14.97 9.27 4.48
C ALA A 62 -16.17 8.93 5.35
N PRO A 63 -16.96 7.88 5.04
CA PRO A 63 -18.22 7.67 5.72
C PRO A 63 -17.96 7.76 7.21
N SER A 64 -18.54 8.79 7.85
CA SER A 64 -18.82 8.72 9.28
C SER A 64 -19.49 7.37 9.52
N ALA A 65 -19.50 6.80 10.72
CA ALA A 65 -20.11 5.47 10.95
C ALA A 65 -21.59 5.34 10.47
N GLU A 66 -22.20 6.46 10.05
CA GLU A 66 -23.48 6.67 9.38
C GLU A 66 -23.48 6.69 7.82
N GLY A 67 -22.34 6.74 7.12
CA GLY A 67 -22.25 6.74 5.66
C GLY A 67 -22.22 5.32 5.11
N SER A 68 -22.97 5.06 4.02
CA SER A 68 -23.25 3.77 3.38
C SER A 68 -22.49 2.58 3.99
N ARG A 69 -23.08 2.07 5.07
CA ARG A 69 -22.55 0.97 5.86
C ARG A 69 -22.25 -0.23 4.96
N GLY A 70 -21.02 -0.74 5.01
CA GLY A 70 -20.63 -1.92 4.24
C GLY A 70 -21.11 -3.21 4.91
N GLU A 71 -21.23 -4.29 4.14
CA GLU A 71 -21.56 -5.64 4.65
C GLU A 71 -20.63 -6.08 5.81
N ASN A 72 -19.36 -5.67 5.77
CA ASN A 72 -18.39 -5.93 6.82
C ASN A 72 -18.80 -5.29 8.16
N ASP A 73 -19.24 -4.03 8.13
CA ASP A 73 -19.63 -3.26 9.30
C ASP A 73 -20.91 -3.82 9.96
N ASP A 74 -21.80 -4.40 9.16
CA ASP A 74 -22.97 -5.12 9.66
C ASP A 74 -22.60 -6.44 10.33
N ARG A 75 -21.69 -7.22 9.72
CA ARG A 75 -21.17 -8.46 10.31
C ARG A 75 -20.49 -8.20 11.66
N LEU A 76 -19.60 -7.21 11.74
CA LEU A 76 -18.87 -6.87 12.97
C LEU A 76 -19.79 -6.51 14.15
N ARG A 77 -20.94 -5.86 13.89
CA ARG A 77 -21.89 -5.50 14.95
C ARG A 77 -22.73 -6.69 15.42
N ARG A 78 -23.04 -7.62 14.52
CA ARG A 78 -23.73 -8.88 14.85
C ARG A 78 -22.83 -9.80 15.66
N ASP A 79 -21.55 -9.84 15.30
CA ASP A 79 -20.55 -10.72 15.91
C ASP A 79 -19.94 -10.14 17.21
N ARG A 80 -20.57 -9.13 17.84
CA ARG A 80 -20.09 -8.53 19.10
C ARG A 80 -20.23 -9.56 20.24
N PRO A 81 -19.13 -10.04 20.84
CA PRO A 81 -19.21 -11.01 21.92
C PRO A 81 -19.99 -10.45 23.12
N PRO A 82 -20.76 -11.29 23.83
CA PRO A 82 -21.42 -10.87 25.05
C PRO A 82 -20.35 -10.46 26.07
N HIS A 83 -20.49 -9.27 26.64
CA HIS A 83 -19.76 -8.86 27.83
C HIS A 83 -20.24 -9.68 29.03
N TRP A 84 -19.34 -10.40 29.67
CA TRP A 84 -19.52 -11.08 30.95
C TRP A 84 -18.22 -10.97 31.74
#